data_AF-A0A4Q6CIM2-F1
#
_entry.id   AF-A0A4Q6CIM2-F1
#
_cell.length_a   1.000
_cell.length_b   1.000
_cell.length_c   1.000
_cell.angle_alpha   90.00
_cell.angle_beta   90.00
_cell.angle_gamma   90.00
#
_symmetry.space_group_name_H-M   'P 1'
#
loop_
_entity.id
_entity.type
_entity.pdbx_description
1 polymer ?
#
loop_
_entity_poly.entity_id
_entity_poly.type
_entity_poly.pdbx_seq_one_letter_code
_entity_poly.pdbx_strand_id
1 'polypeptide(L)'
;MLFSINSNERMRIDSSGDVHLGQSNPGMKLDVNGNVVVGNAYKLYVGAVAVCDNTGCSSPSDRRYKENITPLESSLEKILKLQGVGYDWIDKSAFNERHQIGFIAQDLEKVFPEVVKTDAKTGFKTVVYDHLTAPIVEALKILTRKLSQKPDRVEVTAAVNELKLENAKLKKDNELIKSYLCSKDPASSLCECDPSVRLRSKPAANWKLSRRPSVRYCRIGTPIDLHLRLSTAQRTPKPVSFIT
;
A
#
# COMPACT_ATOMS: atom_id res chain seq x y z
N MET A 1 -52.90 13.94 -29.04
CA MET A 1 -53.18 12.81 -29.96
C MET A 1 -53.64 11.61 -29.15
N LEU A 2 -54.67 10.90 -29.59
CA LEU A 2 -55.28 9.79 -28.84
C LEU A 2 -55.64 8.64 -29.80
N PHE A 3 -55.29 7.42 -29.44
CA PHE A 3 -55.58 6.19 -30.18
C PHE A 3 -56.53 5.31 -29.38
N SER A 4 -57.57 4.76 -30.01
CA SER A 4 -58.61 3.97 -29.34
C SER A 4 -59.13 2.81 -30.19
N ILE A 5 -59.71 1.79 -29.53
CA ILE A 5 -60.37 0.63 -30.14
C ILE A 5 -61.63 0.29 -29.34
N ASN A 6 -62.76 -0.02 -30.00
CA ASN A 6 -64.06 -0.30 -29.36
C ASN A 6 -64.39 0.71 -28.23
N SER A 7 -64.26 2.00 -28.55
CA SER A 7 -64.45 3.15 -27.64
C SER A 7 -63.49 3.26 -26.43
N ASN A 8 -62.45 2.43 -26.34
CA ASN A 8 -61.46 2.44 -25.25
C ASN A 8 -60.10 2.99 -25.71
N GLU A 9 -59.51 3.86 -24.90
CA GLU A 9 -58.19 4.48 -25.14
C GLU A 9 -57.03 3.48 -24.99
N ARG A 10 -56.00 3.60 -25.84
CA ARG A 10 -54.84 2.69 -25.91
C ARG A 10 -53.48 3.39 -25.89
N MET A 11 -53.39 4.60 -26.42
CA MET A 11 -52.20 5.44 -26.37
C MET A 11 -52.62 6.91 -26.43
N ARG A 12 -52.00 7.75 -25.60
CA ARG A 12 -52.16 9.20 -25.61
C ARG A 12 -50.80 9.88 -25.60
N ILE A 13 -50.72 10.92 -26.43
CA ILE A 13 -49.79 12.03 -26.27
C ILE A 13 -50.70 13.21 -25.91
N ASP A 14 -50.66 13.67 -24.67
CA ASP A 14 -51.66 14.63 -24.15
C ASP A 14 -51.38 16.07 -24.63
N SER A 15 -52.04 17.07 -24.05
CA SER A 15 -51.75 18.49 -24.31
C SER A 15 -50.39 18.95 -23.74
N SER A 16 -49.80 18.17 -22.82
CA SER A 16 -48.49 18.40 -22.21
C SER A 16 -47.35 17.74 -23.00
N GLY A 17 -47.69 16.78 -23.87
CA GLY A 17 -46.76 16.04 -24.72
C GLY A 17 -46.20 14.76 -24.09
N ASP A 18 -46.58 14.43 -22.86
CA ASP A 18 -46.08 13.23 -22.17
C ASP A 18 -46.73 11.96 -22.76
N VAL A 19 -46.00 10.84 -22.72
CA VAL A 19 -46.31 9.63 -23.50
C VAL A 19 -46.93 8.56 -22.61
N HIS A 20 -48.21 8.30 -22.85
CA HIS A 20 -49.04 7.45 -22.01
C HIS A 20 -49.53 6.25 -22.82
N LEU A 21 -48.92 5.09 -22.59
CA LEU A 21 -49.25 3.85 -23.29
C LEU A 21 -50.22 3.06 -22.41
N GLY A 22 -51.52 3.22 -22.65
CA GLY A 22 -52.59 2.55 -21.92
C GLY A 22 -53.10 3.26 -20.64
N GLN A 23 -52.73 4.52 -20.39
CA GLN A 23 -53.12 5.28 -19.20
C GLN A 23 -53.86 6.58 -19.56
N SER A 24 -54.92 6.92 -18.82
CA SER A 24 -55.75 8.12 -19.07
C SER A 24 -55.58 9.25 -18.05
N ASN A 25 -54.96 8.98 -16.89
CA ASN A 25 -54.59 9.98 -15.86
C ASN A 25 -53.21 9.61 -15.27
N PRO A 26 -52.11 10.06 -15.89
CA PRO A 26 -50.74 9.60 -15.63
C PRO A 26 -50.00 10.45 -14.58
N GLY A 27 -48.95 9.87 -13.98
CA GLY A 27 -48.11 10.53 -12.97
C GLY A 27 -46.64 10.74 -13.39
N MET A 28 -46.24 10.22 -14.55
CA MET A 28 -44.85 10.21 -15.04
C MET A 28 -44.77 10.59 -16.52
N LYS A 29 -43.63 11.13 -16.97
CA LYS A 29 -43.45 11.61 -18.36
C LYS A 29 -43.49 10.51 -19.43
N LEU A 30 -43.15 9.29 -19.03
CA LEU A 30 -43.29 8.07 -19.81
C LEU A 30 -44.07 7.06 -18.97
N ASP A 31 -45.37 7.31 -18.82
CA ASP A 31 -46.32 6.42 -18.11
C ASP A 31 -46.73 5.28 -19.04
N VAL A 32 -45.85 4.29 -19.17
CA VAL A 32 -46.18 3.03 -19.85
C VAL A 32 -46.99 2.19 -18.88
N ASN A 33 -48.31 2.17 -19.05
CA ASN A 33 -49.19 1.17 -18.44
C ASN A 33 -49.04 -0.16 -19.21
N GLY A 34 -47.83 -0.72 -19.14
CA GLY A 34 -47.33 -1.80 -19.98
C GLY A 34 -45.80 -1.89 -19.91
N ASN A 35 -45.21 -2.77 -20.73
CA ASN A 35 -43.78 -3.08 -20.65
C ASN A 35 -42.95 -2.42 -21.75
N VAL A 36 -41.78 -1.89 -21.40
CA VAL A 36 -40.73 -1.52 -22.37
C VAL A 36 -39.83 -2.74 -22.61
N VAL A 37 -40.01 -3.40 -23.75
CA VAL A 37 -39.16 -4.53 -24.18
C VAL A 37 -37.99 -4.02 -25.01
N VAL A 38 -36.76 -4.37 -24.63
CA VAL A 38 -35.54 -4.05 -25.39
C VAL A 38 -34.90 -5.37 -25.84
N GLY A 39 -35.29 -5.83 -27.04
CA GLY A 39 -35.20 -7.24 -27.43
C GLY A 39 -33.81 -7.87 -27.53
N ASN A 40 -32.76 -7.08 -27.77
CA ASN A 40 -31.35 -7.51 -27.76
C ASN A 40 -30.52 -6.64 -26.79
N ALA A 41 -31.03 -6.44 -25.56
CA ALA A 41 -30.34 -5.68 -24.53
C ALA A 41 -29.58 -6.59 -23.55
N TYR A 42 -28.29 -6.32 -23.38
CA TYR A 42 -27.45 -6.94 -22.34
C TYR A 42 -27.82 -6.50 -20.91
N LYS A 43 -28.57 -5.40 -20.75
CA LYS A 43 -28.96 -4.82 -19.44
C LYS A 43 -30.34 -4.15 -19.48
N LEU A 44 -31.01 -4.11 -18.34
CA LEU A 44 -32.28 -3.42 -18.09
C LEU A 44 -32.12 -2.53 -16.84
N TYR A 45 -32.67 -1.30 -16.86
CA TYR A 45 -32.52 -0.30 -15.80
C TYR A 45 -33.90 0.10 -15.24
N VAL A 46 -34.09 0.07 -13.90
CA VAL A 46 -35.40 0.26 -13.25
C VAL A 46 -35.27 0.99 -11.90
N GLY A 47 -36.11 2.02 -11.69
CA GLY A 47 -36.02 3.03 -10.63
C GLY A 47 -36.47 2.64 -9.21
N ALA A 48 -35.91 3.27 -8.20
CA ALA A 48 -36.63 3.66 -6.98
C ALA A 48 -37.33 2.57 -6.12
N VAL A 49 -36.88 1.34 -5.82
CA VAL A 49 -35.68 0.52 -6.09
C VAL A 49 -34.34 1.24 -6.31
N ALA A 50 -33.78 1.25 -7.52
CA ALA A 50 -32.51 1.90 -7.84
C ALA A 50 -32.76 3.06 -8.82
N VAL A 51 -32.88 4.31 -8.34
CA VAL A 51 -32.90 5.46 -9.27
C VAL A 51 -31.49 5.59 -9.84
N CYS A 52 -31.29 4.87 -10.94
CA CYS A 52 -30.32 5.10 -11.98
C CYS A 52 -30.83 6.25 -12.84
N ASP A 53 -30.69 7.47 -12.33
CA ASP A 53 -30.69 8.66 -13.17
C ASP A 53 -29.27 8.87 -13.75
N ASN A 54 -28.94 10.08 -14.18
CA ASN A 54 -27.63 10.42 -14.74
C ASN A 54 -26.54 10.67 -13.68
N THR A 55 -26.89 10.79 -12.39
CA THR A 55 -25.93 10.97 -11.29
C THR A 55 -25.33 9.65 -10.80
N GLY A 56 -25.97 8.53 -11.13
CA GLY A 56 -25.61 7.17 -10.72
C GLY A 56 -26.84 6.37 -10.30
N CYS A 57 -26.64 5.12 -9.89
CA CYS A 57 -27.71 4.29 -9.32
C CYS A 57 -27.78 4.47 -7.80
N SER A 58 -28.64 5.36 -7.34
CA SER A 58 -28.96 5.52 -5.92
C SER A 58 -29.52 4.22 -5.33
N SER A 59 -28.97 3.76 -4.20
CA SER A 59 -29.37 2.51 -3.53
C SER A 59 -29.92 2.79 -2.12
N PRO A 60 -31.14 2.31 -1.77
CA PRO A 60 -31.74 2.54 -0.46
C PRO A 60 -30.86 2.08 0.69
N SER A 61 -30.49 3.01 1.57
CA SER A 61 -29.44 2.78 2.58
C SER A 61 -29.74 3.37 3.97
N ASP A 62 -30.94 3.94 4.16
CA ASP A 62 -31.44 4.47 5.43
C ASP A 62 -31.34 3.43 6.56
N ARG A 63 -31.06 3.89 7.79
CA ARG A 63 -30.96 3.02 8.97
C ARG A 63 -32.28 2.29 9.27
N ARG A 64 -33.42 2.86 8.92
CA ARG A 64 -34.76 2.28 9.10
C ARG A 64 -35.02 1.07 8.17
N TYR A 65 -34.20 0.88 7.14
CA TYR A 65 -34.24 -0.29 6.25
C TYR A 65 -33.23 -1.38 6.64
N LYS A 66 -32.63 -1.30 7.84
CA LYS A 66 -31.52 -2.15 8.27
C LYS A 66 -31.65 -2.60 9.72
N GLU A 67 -31.57 -3.90 9.93
CA GLU A 67 -31.48 -4.55 11.25
C GLU A 67 -30.13 -5.29 11.40
N ASN A 68 -29.87 -5.86 12.58
CA ASN A 68 -28.70 -6.70 12.86
C ASN A 68 -27.34 -6.09 12.44
N ILE A 69 -27.22 -4.76 12.55
CA ILE A 69 -26.09 -3.97 12.06
C ILE A 69 -24.84 -4.20 12.93
N THR A 70 -23.90 -4.99 12.45
CA THR A 70 -22.58 -5.23 13.06
C THR A 70 -21.45 -4.50 12.31
N PRO A 71 -20.30 -4.23 12.96
CA PRO A 71 -19.09 -3.78 12.28
C PRO A 71 -18.53 -4.83 11.32
N LEU A 72 -17.82 -4.41 10.26
CA LEU A 72 -17.10 -5.33 9.36
C LEU A 72 -15.71 -5.65 9.92
N GLU A 73 -15.49 -6.92 10.27
CA GLU A 73 -14.22 -7.41 10.83
C GLU A 73 -13.29 -8.03 9.79
N SER A 74 -11.98 -8.03 10.08
CA SER A 74 -10.91 -8.59 9.22
C SER A 74 -10.91 -8.09 7.77
N SER A 75 -11.47 -6.91 7.50
CA SER A 75 -11.68 -6.38 6.16
C SER A 75 -10.38 -6.22 5.36
N LEU A 76 -9.27 -5.82 5.99
CA LEU A 76 -7.97 -5.74 5.34
C LEU A 76 -7.43 -7.14 4.98
N GLU A 77 -7.51 -8.08 5.91
CA GLU A 77 -7.06 -9.46 5.77
C GLU A 77 -7.92 -10.28 4.80
N LYS A 78 -9.18 -9.87 4.56
CA LYS A 78 -10.03 -10.34 3.46
C LYS A 78 -9.62 -9.71 2.12
N ILE A 79 -9.56 -8.37 2.03
CA ILE A 79 -9.24 -7.65 0.78
C ILE A 79 -7.86 -8.06 0.22
N LEU A 80 -6.85 -8.28 1.07
CA LEU A 80 -5.51 -8.75 0.68
C LEU A 80 -5.47 -10.18 0.08
N LYS A 81 -6.58 -10.93 0.11
CA LYS A 81 -6.70 -12.25 -0.56
C LYS A 81 -7.33 -12.16 -1.95
N LEU A 82 -7.82 -10.99 -2.35
CA LEU A 82 -8.48 -10.81 -3.65
C LEU A 82 -7.45 -10.58 -4.76
N GLN A 83 -7.66 -11.24 -5.90
CA GLN A 83 -6.84 -11.08 -7.10
C GLN A 83 -7.68 -10.46 -8.23
N GLY A 84 -7.34 -9.23 -8.62
CA GLY A 84 -7.85 -8.65 -9.86
C GLY A 84 -7.26 -9.36 -11.08
N VAL A 85 -8.09 -9.55 -12.12
CA VAL A 85 -7.72 -10.27 -13.35
C VAL A 85 -8.09 -9.48 -14.60
N GLY A 86 -7.35 -9.68 -15.68
CA GLY A 86 -7.75 -9.35 -17.04
C GLY A 86 -8.31 -10.60 -17.74
N TYR A 87 -9.34 -10.45 -18.56
CA TYR A 87 -10.02 -11.56 -19.24
C TYR A 87 -10.69 -11.15 -20.55
N ASP A 88 -10.86 -12.09 -21.46
CA ASP A 88 -11.68 -11.97 -22.67
C ASP A 88 -12.94 -12.83 -22.54
N TRP A 89 -14.05 -12.41 -23.14
CA TRP A 89 -15.27 -13.23 -23.20
C TRP A 89 -15.10 -14.40 -24.18
N ILE A 90 -15.58 -15.58 -23.78
CA ILE A 90 -15.60 -16.78 -24.62
C ILE A 90 -16.63 -16.61 -25.74
N ASP A 91 -17.89 -16.31 -25.38
CA ASP A 91 -18.88 -15.84 -26.34
C ASP A 91 -18.75 -14.32 -26.49
N LYS A 92 -18.05 -13.91 -27.55
CA LYS A 92 -17.87 -12.49 -27.87
C LYS A 92 -19.12 -11.85 -28.49
N SER A 93 -20.05 -12.65 -29.00
CA SER A 93 -21.26 -12.20 -29.70
C SER A 93 -22.42 -11.90 -28.76
N ALA A 94 -22.56 -12.66 -27.67
CA ALA A 94 -23.54 -12.39 -26.61
C ALA A 94 -23.06 -11.29 -25.62
N PHE A 95 -21.75 -11.03 -25.54
CA PHE A 95 -21.15 -10.09 -24.59
C PHE A 95 -20.39 -8.95 -25.29
N ASN A 96 -19.08 -9.12 -25.53
CA ASN A 96 -18.18 -8.10 -26.08
C ASN A 96 -16.88 -8.75 -26.57
N GLU A 97 -16.35 -8.30 -27.71
CA GLU A 97 -15.06 -8.77 -28.24
C GLU A 97 -13.84 -8.26 -27.46
N ARG A 98 -13.99 -7.14 -26.73
CA ARG A 98 -12.91 -6.43 -26.03
C ARG A 98 -12.52 -7.10 -24.72
N HIS A 99 -11.21 -7.23 -24.50
CA HIS A 99 -10.61 -7.55 -23.20
C HIS A 99 -11.15 -6.65 -22.08
N GLN A 100 -11.44 -7.23 -20.92
CA GLN A 100 -11.99 -6.59 -19.74
C GLN A 100 -11.07 -6.81 -18.53
N ILE A 101 -11.30 -6.04 -17.46
CA ILE A 101 -10.71 -6.30 -16.13
C ILE A 101 -11.80 -6.48 -15.09
N GLY A 102 -11.52 -7.21 -14.01
CA GLY A 102 -12.47 -7.45 -12.92
C GLY A 102 -11.99 -8.53 -11.96
N PHE A 103 -12.93 -9.30 -11.42
CA PHE A 103 -12.67 -10.44 -10.53
C PHE A 103 -13.35 -11.70 -11.04
N ILE A 104 -12.74 -12.87 -10.78
CA ILE A 104 -13.43 -14.16 -10.90
C ILE A 104 -14.42 -14.29 -9.74
N ALA A 105 -15.71 -14.43 -10.04
CA ALA A 105 -16.77 -14.47 -9.03
C ALA A 105 -16.62 -15.64 -8.05
N GLN A 106 -16.13 -16.78 -8.53
CA GLN A 106 -15.82 -17.98 -7.75
C GLN A 106 -14.69 -17.77 -6.74
N ASP A 107 -13.78 -16.81 -6.96
CA ASP A 107 -12.70 -16.48 -6.03
C ASP A 107 -13.12 -15.40 -5.02
N LEU A 108 -13.94 -14.44 -5.46
CA LEU A 108 -14.64 -13.52 -4.55
C LEU A 108 -15.51 -14.28 -3.54
N GLU A 109 -16.29 -15.25 -3.99
CA GLU A 109 -17.24 -16.00 -3.14
C GLU A 109 -16.59 -16.69 -1.94
N LYS A 110 -15.31 -17.08 -2.05
CA LYS A 110 -14.51 -17.71 -0.97
C LYS A 110 -14.14 -16.73 0.15
N VAL A 111 -14.31 -15.42 -0.06
CA VAL A 111 -13.83 -14.34 0.83
C VAL A 111 -14.96 -13.37 1.20
N PHE A 112 -15.77 -13.02 0.20
CA PHE A 112 -16.95 -12.17 0.27
C PHE A 112 -18.13 -12.83 -0.48
N PRO A 113 -18.77 -13.88 0.06
CA PRO A 113 -19.96 -14.46 -0.54
C PRO A 113 -21.13 -13.46 -0.64
N GLU A 114 -21.11 -12.40 0.16
CA GLU A 114 -22.17 -11.39 0.27
C GLU A 114 -22.22 -10.45 -0.96
N VAL A 115 -21.17 -10.43 -1.79
CA VAL A 115 -21.10 -9.63 -3.03
C VAL A 115 -21.32 -10.46 -4.30
N VAL A 116 -21.50 -11.78 -4.18
CA VAL A 116 -21.64 -12.69 -5.33
C VAL A 116 -23.08 -13.21 -5.42
N LYS A 117 -23.72 -12.96 -6.57
CA LYS A 117 -25.06 -13.48 -6.88
C LYS A 117 -24.92 -14.62 -7.88
N THR A 118 -25.21 -15.84 -7.43
CA THR A 118 -25.36 -17.00 -8.32
C THR A 118 -26.77 -17.00 -8.90
N ASP A 119 -26.90 -17.02 -10.23
CA ASP A 119 -28.17 -17.30 -10.89
C ASP A 119 -28.54 -18.78 -10.67
N ALA A 120 -29.68 -19.01 -10.03
CA ALA A 120 -30.09 -20.34 -9.58
C ALA A 120 -30.53 -21.30 -10.71
N LYS A 121 -30.62 -20.83 -11.96
CA LYS A 121 -31.04 -21.63 -13.13
C LYS A 121 -29.86 -22.10 -13.98
N THR A 122 -28.89 -21.21 -14.18
CA THR A 122 -27.71 -21.41 -15.03
C THR A 122 -26.46 -21.76 -14.23
N GLY A 123 -26.44 -21.46 -12.92
CA GLY A 123 -25.24 -21.55 -12.08
C GLY A 123 -24.21 -20.43 -12.34
N PHE A 124 -24.46 -19.51 -13.29
CA PHE A 124 -23.55 -18.40 -13.56
C PHE A 124 -23.51 -17.43 -12.38
N LYS A 125 -22.30 -16.97 -12.03
CA LYS A 125 -22.07 -16.07 -10.90
C LYS A 125 -21.80 -14.66 -11.41
N THR A 126 -22.49 -13.70 -10.81
CA THR A 126 -22.38 -12.26 -11.07
C THR A 126 -21.90 -11.55 -9.80
N VAL A 127 -21.28 -10.38 -9.94
CA VAL A 127 -20.65 -9.65 -8.83
C VAL A 127 -21.32 -8.29 -8.65
N VAL A 128 -21.75 -7.99 -7.42
CA VAL A 128 -22.26 -6.68 -6.99
C VAL A 128 -21.07 -5.85 -6.50
N TYR A 129 -20.32 -5.30 -7.45
CA TYR A 129 -19.07 -4.56 -7.19
C TYR A 129 -19.24 -3.43 -6.16
N ASP A 130 -20.41 -2.76 -6.16
CA ASP A 130 -20.72 -1.65 -5.25
C ASP A 130 -20.61 -2.02 -3.77
N HIS A 131 -20.91 -3.29 -3.42
CA HIS A 131 -20.85 -3.78 -2.04
C HIS A 131 -19.41 -3.94 -1.52
N LEU A 132 -18.39 -3.97 -2.39
CA LEU A 132 -16.98 -4.02 -1.97
C LEU A 132 -16.48 -2.67 -1.40
N THR A 133 -17.21 -1.57 -1.61
CA THR A 133 -16.82 -0.23 -1.12
C THR A 133 -16.68 -0.18 0.41
N ALA A 134 -17.62 -0.78 1.15
CA ALA A 134 -17.60 -0.80 2.62
C ALA A 134 -16.40 -1.57 3.22
N PRO A 135 -16.08 -2.82 2.84
CA PRO A 135 -14.89 -3.50 3.33
C PRO A 135 -13.58 -2.83 2.87
N ILE A 136 -13.55 -2.16 1.70
CA ILE A 136 -12.38 -1.37 1.28
C ILE A 136 -12.15 -0.17 2.22
N VAL A 137 -13.21 0.53 2.63
CA VAL A 137 -13.11 1.64 3.60
C VAL A 137 -12.60 1.17 4.96
N GLU A 138 -13.10 0.04 5.49
CA GLU A 138 -12.58 -0.51 6.75
C GLU A 138 -11.15 -1.06 6.61
N ALA A 139 -10.81 -1.69 5.48
CA ALA A 139 -9.44 -2.09 5.18
C ALA A 139 -8.47 -0.90 5.19
N LEU A 140 -8.86 0.23 4.61
CA LEU A 140 -8.09 1.48 4.63
C LEU A 140 -7.97 2.05 6.05
N LYS A 141 -9.05 2.08 6.85
CA LYS A 141 -9.00 2.49 8.26
C LYS A 141 -8.09 1.60 9.12
N ILE A 142 -8.00 0.31 8.82
CA ILE A 142 -7.05 -0.61 9.47
C ILE A 142 -5.62 -0.29 9.00
N LEU A 143 -5.40 -0.09 7.70
CA LEU A 143 -4.08 0.22 7.13
C LEU A 143 -3.53 1.55 7.67
N THR A 144 -4.30 2.63 7.66
CA THR A 144 -3.88 3.94 8.20
C THR A 144 -3.52 3.84 9.68
N ARG A 145 -4.29 3.11 10.50
CA ARG A 145 -3.91 2.85 11.90
C ARG A 145 -2.60 2.07 12.02
N LYS A 146 -2.41 1.01 11.22
CA LYS A 146 -1.15 0.24 11.17
C LYS A 146 0.06 1.07 10.68
N LEU A 147 -0.17 2.17 9.96
CA LEU A 147 0.85 3.14 9.57
C LEU A 147 1.12 4.16 10.70
N SER A 148 0.09 4.81 11.25
CA SER A 148 0.23 5.80 12.34
C SER A 148 0.71 5.21 13.67
N GLN A 149 0.47 3.92 13.94
CA GLN A 149 1.01 3.21 15.11
C GLN A 149 2.44 2.72 14.92
N LYS A 150 2.98 2.80 13.70
CA LYS A 150 4.38 2.50 13.43
C LYS A 150 5.15 3.81 13.69
N PRO A 151 6.06 3.88 14.69
CA PRO A 151 6.81 5.12 14.96
C PRO A 151 7.50 5.55 13.67
N ASP A 152 7.49 6.84 13.40
CA ASP A 152 7.80 7.33 12.05
C ASP A 152 9.21 6.88 11.67
N ARG A 153 9.43 6.51 10.40
CA ARG A 153 10.77 6.19 9.91
C ARG A 153 11.73 7.34 10.16
N VAL A 154 11.25 8.58 10.23
CA VAL A 154 12.02 9.76 10.66
C VAL A 154 12.49 9.62 12.12
N GLU A 155 11.61 9.36 13.08
CA GLU A 155 11.95 9.18 14.50
C GLU A 155 12.89 7.99 14.71
N VAL A 156 12.58 6.85 14.10
CA VAL A 156 13.39 5.63 14.22
C VAL A 156 14.78 5.84 13.59
N THR A 157 14.90 6.55 12.47
CA THR A 157 16.22 6.86 11.89
C THR A 157 16.97 7.94 12.66
N ALA A 158 16.29 8.91 13.27
CA ALA A 158 16.92 9.89 14.17
C ALA A 158 17.54 9.19 15.39
N ALA A 159 16.76 8.38 16.13
CA ALA A 159 17.24 7.62 17.28
C ALA A 159 18.37 6.64 16.89
N VAL A 160 18.25 5.95 15.75
CA VAL A 160 19.32 5.06 15.25
C VAL A 160 20.58 5.83 14.86
N ASN A 161 20.49 7.09 14.41
CA ASN A 161 21.65 7.91 14.09
C ASN A 161 22.31 8.50 15.35
N GLU A 162 21.53 8.92 16.34
CA GLU A 162 22.02 9.34 17.65
C GLU A 162 22.74 8.18 18.37
N LEU A 163 22.10 7.01 18.45
CA LEU A 163 22.72 5.79 19.02
C LEU A 163 24.00 5.37 18.27
N LYS A 164 24.10 5.60 16.95
CA LYS A 164 25.35 5.36 16.20
C LYS A 164 26.46 6.35 16.59
N LEU A 165 26.13 7.62 16.79
CA LEU A 165 27.08 8.65 17.23
C LEU A 165 27.58 8.36 18.65
N GLU A 166 26.68 7.99 19.56
CA GLU A 166 27.05 7.56 20.91
C GLU A 166 27.91 6.29 20.89
N ASN A 167 27.53 5.26 20.13
CA ASN A 167 28.34 4.04 19.97
C ASN A 167 29.73 4.33 19.38
N ALA A 168 29.85 5.29 18.45
CA ALA A 168 31.15 5.70 17.91
C ALA A 168 32.00 6.42 18.97
N LYS A 169 31.38 7.28 19.80
CA LYS A 169 32.06 7.94 20.93
C LYS A 169 32.50 6.93 21.99
N LEU A 170 31.58 6.08 22.46
CA LEU A 170 31.87 5.04 23.46
C LEU A 170 32.96 4.06 22.99
N LYS A 171 33.04 3.73 21.71
CA LYS A 171 34.17 2.94 21.16
C LYS A 171 35.49 3.68 21.29
N LYS A 172 35.55 4.96 20.92
CA LYS A 172 36.75 5.80 21.05
C LYS A 172 37.16 5.98 22.51
N ASP A 173 36.20 6.20 23.41
CA ASP A 173 36.47 6.35 24.84
C ASP A 173 36.97 5.02 25.44
N ASN A 174 36.42 3.88 25.02
CA ASN A 174 36.93 2.54 25.36
C ASN A 174 38.35 2.29 24.80
N GLU A 175 38.66 2.71 23.56
CA GLU A 175 40.00 2.63 22.99
C GLU A 175 41.02 3.47 23.77
N LEU A 176 40.64 4.68 24.19
CA LEU A 176 41.45 5.55 25.04
C LEU A 176 41.69 4.92 26.42
N ILE A 177 40.62 4.45 27.09
CA ILE A 177 40.72 3.75 28.39
C ILE A 177 41.60 2.50 28.27
N LYS A 178 41.43 1.69 27.21
CA LYS A 178 42.27 0.53 26.91
C LYS A 178 43.75 0.94 26.80
N SER A 179 44.05 1.97 26.02
CA SER A 179 45.44 2.46 25.86
C SER A 179 46.06 2.97 27.17
N TYR A 180 45.26 3.66 28.00
CA TYR A 180 45.70 4.15 29.30
C TYR A 180 45.96 3.02 30.29
N LEU A 181 45.04 2.04 30.39
CA LEU A 181 45.21 0.85 31.22
C LEU A 181 46.49 0.09 30.84
N CYS A 182 46.72 -0.17 29.55
CA CYS A 182 47.93 -0.85 29.08
C CYS A 182 49.24 -0.06 29.32
N SER A 183 49.16 1.26 29.53
CA SER A 183 50.30 2.09 29.94
C SER A 183 50.61 2.03 31.45
N LYS A 184 49.67 1.51 32.27
CA LYS A 184 49.79 1.38 33.73
C LYS A 184 49.97 -0.06 34.18
N ASP A 185 49.23 -0.99 33.58
CA ASP A 185 49.36 -2.43 33.73
C ASP A 185 49.43 -3.11 32.35
N PRO A 186 50.64 -3.35 31.83
CA PRO A 186 50.84 -4.07 30.57
C PRO A 186 50.55 -5.58 30.63
N ALA A 187 50.20 -6.13 31.81
CA ALA A 187 49.86 -7.54 31.99
C ALA A 187 48.35 -7.82 32.05
N SER A 188 47.52 -6.77 32.03
CA SER A 188 46.06 -6.88 32.00
C SER A 188 45.55 -7.67 30.78
N SER A 189 44.58 -8.56 30.98
CA SER A 189 43.95 -9.36 29.91
C SER A 189 43.24 -8.53 28.85
N LEU A 190 42.87 -7.28 29.15
CA LEU A 190 42.35 -6.37 28.13
C LEU A 190 43.42 -5.96 27.11
N CYS A 191 44.71 -6.04 27.45
CA CYS A 191 45.81 -5.55 26.62
C CYS A 191 46.25 -6.48 25.50
N GLU A 192 45.48 -7.53 25.20
CA GLU A 192 45.72 -8.39 24.05
C GLU A 192 45.67 -7.58 22.74
N CYS A 193 46.77 -7.66 22.01
CA CYS A 193 47.00 -7.01 20.73
C CYS A 193 46.46 -7.90 19.60
N ASP A 194 45.64 -7.33 18.72
CA ASP A 194 45.01 -8.03 17.59
C ASP A 194 46.07 -8.77 16.73
N PRO A 195 46.02 -10.11 16.62
CA PRO A 195 47.02 -10.90 15.92
C PRO A 195 47.04 -10.68 14.39
N SER A 196 46.04 -9.99 13.82
CA SER A 196 46.02 -9.62 12.41
C SER A 196 46.98 -8.47 12.07
N VAL A 197 47.30 -7.60 13.03
CA VAL A 197 48.10 -6.38 12.82
C VAL A 197 49.60 -6.69 12.85
N ARG A 198 50.13 -7.19 11.72
CA ARG A 198 51.58 -7.39 11.54
C ARG A 198 52.35 -6.06 11.51
N LEU A 199 52.87 -5.65 12.67
CA LEU A 199 53.88 -4.59 12.76
C LEU A 199 55.12 -4.96 11.90
N ARG A 200 55.43 -4.15 10.89
CA ARG A 200 56.67 -4.29 10.11
C ARG A 200 57.87 -3.96 11.00
N SER A 201 58.61 -4.97 11.42
CA SER A 201 59.90 -4.80 12.09
C SER A 201 60.91 -4.10 11.17
N LYS A 202 61.39 -2.92 11.55
CA LYS A 202 62.68 -2.42 11.03
C LYS A 202 63.79 -3.38 11.50
N PRO A 203 64.84 -3.63 10.69
CA PRO A 203 65.93 -4.51 11.07
C PRO A 203 66.65 -3.96 12.31
N ALA A 204 66.95 -4.84 13.27
CA ALA A 204 67.62 -4.48 14.51
C ALA A 204 69.14 -4.47 14.34
N ALA A 205 69.81 -3.45 14.88
CA ALA A 205 71.26 -3.44 15.03
C ALA A 205 71.71 -4.36 16.19
N ASN A 206 72.92 -4.91 16.07
CA ASN A 206 73.45 -5.95 16.96
C ASN A 206 73.57 -5.54 18.43
N TRP A 207 73.05 -6.37 19.35
CA TRP A 207 73.64 -6.55 20.69
C TRP A 207 73.34 -7.96 21.26
N LYS A 208 74.08 -8.36 22.30
CA LYS A 208 74.23 -9.77 22.73
C LYS A 208 73.21 -10.20 23.81
N LEU A 209 72.67 -11.41 23.64
CA LEU A 209 73.14 -12.53 24.48
C LEU A 209 72.46 -12.82 25.84
N SER A 210 71.46 -12.05 26.30
CA SER A 210 70.90 -12.24 27.65
C SER A 210 69.64 -13.13 27.68
N ARG A 211 69.69 -14.25 28.41
CA ARG A 211 68.54 -15.15 28.62
C ARG A 211 67.69 -14.68 29.80
N ARG A 212 66.52 -14.08 29.52
CA ARG A 212 65.36 -14.00 30.42
C ARG A 212 64.10 -14.43 29.68
N PRO A 213 63.02 -14.87 30.36
CA PRO A 213 61.77 -15.25 29.71
C PRO A 213 61.24 -14.12 28.82
N SER A 214 60.84 -14.44 27.59
CA SER A 214 60.42 -13.48 26.58
C SER A 214 58.97 -13.01 26.79
N VAL A 215 58.75 -12.23 27.86
CA VAL A 215 57.49 -11.50 28.07
C VAL A 215 57.30 -10.55 26.87
N ARG A 216 56.29 -10.84 26.05
CA ARG A 216 55.99 -10.08 24.83
C ARG A 216 55.23 -8.80 25.18
N TYR A 217 55.92 -7.82 25.76
CA TYR A 217 55.37 -6.47 25.90
C TYR A 217 55.03 -5.91 24.52
N CYS A 218 53.75 -5.63 24.27
CA CYS A 218 53.37 -4.78 23.14
C CYS A 218 54.00 -3.41 23.35
N ARG A 219 54.96 -3.07 22.49
CA ARG A 219 55.77 -1.86 22.62
C ARG A 219 54.92 -0.65 22.27
N ILE A 220 54.31 -0.02 23.28
CA ILE A 220 53.54 1.22 23.12
C ILE A 220 54.44 2.23 22.40
N GLY A 221 54.03 2.63 21.20
CA GLY A 221 54.72 3.68 20.46
C GLY A 221 54.58 5.00 21.21
N THR A 222 55.69 5.70 21.41
CA THR A 222 55.66 7.08 21.88
C THR A 222 54.77 7.94 20.97
N PRO A 223 54.05 8.94 21.49
CA PRO A 223 53.23 9.81 20.65
C PRO A 223 54.08 10.41 19.52
N ILE A 224 53.60 10.31 18.28
CA ILE A 224 54.18 11.05 17.17
C ILE A 224 53.66 12.47 17.29
N ASP A 225 54.58 13.42 17.49
CA ASP A 225 54.25 14.83 17.66
C ASP A 225 53.58 15.37 16.38
N LEU A 226 52.27 15.63 16.44
CA LEU A 226 51.47 15.99 15.28
C LEU A 226 51.58 17.49 14.98
N HIS A 227 52.78 17.93 14.61
CA HIS A 227 53.02 19.29 14.14
C HIS A 227 52.13 19.61 12.93
N LEU A 228 51.09 20.43 13.14
CA LEU A 228 50.30 21.00 12.05
C LEU A 228 51.20 21.89 11.17
N ARG A 229 51.59 21.38 10.01
CA ARG A 229 51.97 22.22 8.87
C ARG A 229 50.73 22.56 8.06
N LEU A 230 50.19 23.76 8.30
CA LEU A 230 49.18 24.35 7.43
C LEU A 230 49.76 24.51 6.02
N SER A 231 49.24 23.73 5.06
CA SER A 231 49.52 23.89 3.64
C SER A 231 48.27 24.39 2.94
N THR A 232 48.21 25.70 2.68
CA THR A 232 47.07 26.37 2.04
C THR A 232 47.04 26.10 0.54
N ALA A 233 46.38 25.01 0.14
CA ALA A 233 46.13 24.67 -1.26
C ALA A 233 44.66 24.94 -1.64
N GLN A 234 44.30 26.21 -1.85
CA GLN A 234 42.98 26.57 -2.37
C GLN A 234 42.82 26.05 -3.81
N ARG A 235 41.96 25.04 -4.00
CA ARG A 235 41.39 24.70 -5.31
C ARG A 235 39.97 25.27 -5.39
N THR A 236 39.79 26.30 -6.21
CA THR A 236 38.45 26.80 -6.55
C THR A 236 37.74 25.84 -7.51
N PRO A 237 36.45 25.53 -7.29
CA PRO A 237 35.65 24.79 -8.26
C PRO A 237 35.32 25.68 -9.46
N LYS A 238 35.35 25.12 -10.68
CA LYS A 238 34.78 25.78 -11.87
C LYS A 238 33.25 25.67 -11.83
N PRO A 239 32.50 26.71 -12.25
CA PRO A 239 31.04 26.61 -12.38
C PRO A 239 30.66 25.67 -13.52
N VAL A 240 29.56 24.93 -13.34
CA VAL A 240 28.90 24.15 -14.40
C VAL A 240 27.77 25.00 -14.96
N SER A 241 27.83 25.30 -16.26
CA SER A 241 26.76 26.02 -16.96
C SER A 241 25.58 25.09 -17.23
N PHE A 242 24.41 25.40 -16.67
CA PHE A 242 23.16 24.86 -17.19
C PHE A 242 22.84 25.51 -18.53
N ILE A 243 22.41 24.69 -19.49
CA ILE A 243 21.77 25.14 -20.74
C ILE A 243 20.27 24.91 -20.57
N THR A 244 19.49 25.95 -20.87
CA THR A 244 18.04 25.91 -21.10
C THR A 244 17.76 25.76 -22.58
#